data_AF-A0A919I285-F1
#
_entry.id   AF-A0A919I285-F1
#
_cell.length_a   1.000
_cell.length_b   1.000
_cell.length_c   1.000
_cell.angle_alpha   90.00
_cell.angle_beta   90.00
_cell.angle_gamma   90.00
#
_symmetry.space_group_name_H-M   'P 1'
#
loop_
_entity.id
_entity.type
_entity.pdbx_description
1 polymer ?
#
loop_
_entity_poly.entity_id
_entity_poly.type
_entity_poly.pdbx_seq_one_letter_code
_entity_poly.pdbx_strand_id
1 'polypeptide(L)'
;MYRITLIFTICIKINSFAQSNEQSIAPELAGKWCYINTIASSADAITNSCINLNDDGSFEFTIDATTLPKGISIPLQQNDTGKWWVKDNRLFYSSQSSGQGSFSFQKINHPRLENTPMIVVNGISFATATPRDPW
;
A
#
# COMPACT_ATOMS: atom_id res chain seq x y z
N MET A 1 -49.32 -46.82 -17.88
CA MET A 1 -49.16 -45.34 -17.87
C MET A 1 -47.86 -45.01 -17.16
N TYR A 2 -46.83 -44.60 -17.91
CA TYR A 2 -45.49 -44.31 -17.38
C TYR A 2 -45.48 -42.90 -16.77
N ARG A 3 -45.08 -42.78 -15.50
CA ARG A 3 -44.80 -41.48 -14.86
C ARG A 3 -43.33 -41.17 -15.05
N ILE A 4 -43.05 -40.12 -15.83
CA ILE A 4 -41.71 -39.61 -16.13
C ILE A 4 -41.25 -38.72 -14.97
N THR A 5 -40.15 -39.10 -14.34
CA THR A 5 -39.41 -38.32 -13.35
C THR A 5 -38.66 -37.20 -14.07
N LEU A 6 -38.92 -35.94 -13.70
CA LEU A 6 -38.19 -34.77 -14.18
C LEU A 6 -37.27 -34.28 -13.05
N ILE A 7 -35.98 -34.55 -13.17
CA ILE A 7 -34.94 -34.02 -12.29
C ILE A 7 -34.52 -32.66 -12.86
N PHE A 8 -34.85 -31.58 -12.17
CA PHE A 8 -34.33 -30.24 -12.47
C PHE A 8 -32.96 -30.08 -11.83
N THR A 9 -31.90 -30.25 -12.62
CA THR A 9 -30.54 -29.87 -12.23
C THR A 9 -30.40 -28.36 -12.34
N ILE A 10 -30.40 -27.67 -11.20
CA ILE A 10 -30.08 -26.24 -11.11
C ILE A 10 -28.56 -26.10 -11.16
N CYS A 11 -28.02 -25.65 -12.30
CA CYS A 11 -26.64 -25.16 -12.37
C CYS A 11 -26.57 -23.76 -11.75
N ILE A 12 -26.13 -23.66 -10.50
CA ILE A 12 -25.77 -22.38 -9.88
C ILE A 12 -24.49 -21.91 -10.57
N LYS A 13 -24.61 -20.89 -11.44
CA LYS A 13 -23.45 -20.12 -11.89
C LYS A 13 -22.87 -19.42 -10.67
N ILE A 14 -21.67 -19.81 -10.29
CA ILE A 14 -20.85 -19.12 -9.30
C ILE A 14 -20.56 -17.74 -9.91
N ASN A 15 -21.25 -16.71 -9.43
CA ASN A 15 -20.91 -15.34 -9.81
C ASN A 15 -19.53 -15.05 -9.21
N SER A 16 -18.55 -14.81 -10.08
CA SER A 16 -17.28 -14.21 -9.70
C SER A 16 -17.58 -12.94 -8.89
N PHE A 17 -17.02 -12.83 -7.69
CA PHE A 17 -17.09 -11.61 -6.88
C PHE A 17 -16.35 -10.49 -7.62
N ALA A 18 -17.06 -9.74 -8.45
CA ALA A 18 -16.62 -8.40 -8.82
C ALA A 18 -16.89 -7.52 -7.60
N GLN A 19 -15.87 -7.37 -6.75
CA GLN A 19 -15.92 -6.50 -5.58
C GLN A 19 -15.86 -5.04 -6.05
N SER A 20 -16.99 -4.49 -6.51
CA SER A 20 -17.14 -3.05 -6.75
C SER A 20 -17.45 -2.36 -5.42
N ASN A 21 -16.47 -2.35 -4.51
CA ASN A 21 -16.34 -1.22 -3.59
C ASN A 21 -15.43 -0.23 -4.30
N GLU A 22 -15.87 1.00 -4.46
CA GLU A 22 -15.01 2.11 -4.90
C GLU A 22 -13.85 2.22 -3.90
N GLN A 23 -12.77 1.49 -4.19
CA GLN A 23 -11.48 1.67 -3.56
C GLN A 23 -11.02 3.04 -4.03
N SER A 24 -11.33 4.06 -3.23
CA SER A 24 -10.95 5.43 -3.54
C SER A 24 -9.43 5.51 -3.48
N ILE A 25 -8.81 5.54 -4.65
CA ILE A 25 -7.42 5.91 -4.77
C ILE A 25 -7.32 7.38 -4.39
N ALA A 26 -6.38 7.70 -3.51
CA ALA A 26 -6.06 9.07 -3.14
C ALA A 26 -4.97 9.54 -4.11
N PRO A 27 -5.30 10.27 -5.21
CA PRO A 27 -4.33 10.56 -6.26
C PRO A 27 -3.15 11.40 -5.74
N GLU A 28 -3.39 12.17 -4.69
CA GLU A 28 -2.34 12.90 -4.00
C GLU A 28 -1.37 11.98 -3.25
N LEU A 29 -1.55 10.67 -3.17
CA LEU A 29 -0.56 9.75 -2.62
C LEU A 29 0.24 9.01 -3.69
N ALA A 30 -0.16 9.13 -4.95
CA ALA A 30 0.54 8.47 -6.04
C ALA A 30 1.98 8.99 -6.16
N GLY A 31 2.92 8.07 -6.36
CA GLY A 31 4.36 8.34 -6.46
C GLY A 31 5.21 7.38 -5.62
N LYS A 32 6.53 7.62 -5.70
CA LYS A 32 7.54 6.83 -5.02
C LYS A 32 7.90 7.45 -3.67
N TRP A 33 7.78 6.65 -2.62
CA TRP A 33 8.03 7.01 -1.23
C TRP A 33 9.13 6.12 -0.67
N CYS A 34 10.26 6.70 -0.28
CA CYS A 34 11.44 5.96 0.15
C CYS A 34 11.73 6.22 1.61
N TYR A 35 12.18 5.18 2.31
CA TYR A 35 12.45 5.22 3.73
C TYR A 35 13.45 6.33 4.04
N ILE A 36 13.17 7.08 5.10
CA ILE A 36 14.07 8.08 5.65
C ILE A 36 14.06 7.98 7.17
N ASN A 37 15.24 8.14 7.77
CA ASN A 37 15.32 8.33 9.22
C ASN A 37 14.91 9.77 9.55
N THR A 38 13.88 9.95 10.39
CA THR A 38 13.33 11.29 10.71
C THR A 38 14.29 12.19 11.49
N ILE A 39 15.37 11.64 12.06
CA ILE A 39 16.42 12.46 12.68
C ILE A 39 17.41 13.02 11.66
N ALA A 40 17.35 12.56 10.40
CA ALA A 40 18.23 13.02 9.33
C ALA A 40 18.08 14.52 9.09
N SER A 41 19.15 15.14 8.60
CA SER A 41 19.19 16.57 8.27
C SER A 41 19.51 16.83 6.80
N SER A 42 19.59 15.78 5.97
CA SER A 42 19.72 15.88 4.51
C SER A 42 18.84 14.86 3.80
N ALA A 43 18.45 15.18 2.56
CA ALA A 43 17.71 14.26 1.69
C ALA A 43 18.56 13.04 1.25
N ASP A 44 19.89 13.10 1.37
CA ASP A 44 20.78 11.97 1.07
C ASP A 44 20.57 10.77 2.00
N ALA A 45 19.86 10.96 3.12
CA ALA A 45 19.48 9.89 4.03
C ALA A 45 18.27 9.06 3.56
N ILE A 46 17.63 9.45 2.45
CA ILE A 46 16.59 8.67 1.79
C ILE A 46 17.24 7.42 1.19
N THR A 47 16.71 6.24 1.50
CA THR A 47 17.30 4.97 1.06
C THR A 47 16.61 4.39 -0.17
N ASN A 48 17.08 3.23 -0.64
CA ASN A 48 16.45 2.49 -1.73
C ASN A 48 15.27 1.61 -1.28
N SER A 49 14.92 1.62 0.01
CA SER A 49 13.73 0.93 0.53
C SER A 49 12.50 1.78 0.28
N CYS A 50 11.70 1.45 -0.74
CA CYS A 50 10.63 2.31 -1.22
C CYS A 50 9.31 1.58 -1.43
N ILE A 51 8.21 2.32 -1.29
CA ILE A 51 6.86 1.99 -1.74
C ILE A 51 6.56 2.90 -2.94
N ASN A 52 6.23 2.33 -4.09
CA ASN A 52 5.64 3.06 -5.19
C ASN A 52 4.13 2.85 -5.17
N LEU A 53 3.36 3.91 -4.98
CA LEU A 53 1.90 3.89 -5.03
C LEU A 53 1.48 4.43 -6.41
N ASN A 54 0.97 3.57 -7.29
CA ASN A 54 0.53 3.99 -8.62
C ASN A 54 -0.91 4.54 -8.57
N ASP A 55 -1.23 5.45 -9.48
CA ASP A 55 -2.54 6.11 -9.62
C ASP A 55 -3.67 5.15 -10.06
N ASP A 56 -3.31 4.01 -10.69
CA ASP A 56 -4.22 2.90 -11.01
C ASP A 56 -4.55 2.01 -9.78
N GLY A 57 -4.07 2.39 -8.60
CA GLY A 57 -4.25 1.66 -7.36
C GLY A 57 -3.36 0.44 -7.21
N SER A 58 -2.37 0.21 -8.08
CA SER A 58 -1.33 -0.79 -7.84
C SER A 58 -0.20 -0.24 -6.96
N PHE A 59 0.47 -1.10 -6.22
CA PHE A 59 1.70 -0.74 -5.52
C PHE A 59 2.84 -1.68 -5.87
N GLU A 60 4.05 -1.15 -5.77
CA GLU A 60 5.31 -1.91 -5.75
C GLU A 60 6.04 -1.58 -4.46
N PHE A 61 6.63 -2.59 -3.85
CA PHE A 61 7.30 -2.48 -2.57
C PHE A 61 8.65 -3.16 -2.67
N THR A 62 9.71 -2.44 -2.33
CA THR A 62 11.06 -2.98 -2.24
C THR A 62 11.68 -2.50 -0.94
N ILE A 63 12.12 -3.41 -0.09
CA ILE A 63 12.79 -3.09 1.16
C ILE A 63 14.08 -3.86 1.31
N ASP A 64 15.12 -3.10 1.60
CA ASP A 64 16.34 -3.59 2.21
C ASP A 64 16.20 -3.49 3.73
N ALA A 65 15.98 -4.64 4.38
CA ALA A 65 15.80 -4.73 5.82
C ALA A 65 17.01 -4.22 6.62
N THR A 66 18.20 -4.16 6.01
CA THR A 66 19.41 -3.62 6.65
C THR A 66 19.36 -2.10 6.83
N THR A 67 18.51 -1.42 6.05
CA THR A 67 18.34 0.04 6.09
C THR A 67 17.30 0.48 7.11
N LEU A 68 16.42 -0.43 7.54
CA LEU A 68 15.34 -0.12 8.49
C LEU A 68 15.86 -0.12 9.95
N PRO A 69 15.18 0.59 10.86
CA PRO A 69 15.48 0.50 12.28
C PRO A 69 15.29 -0.95 12.78
N LYS A 70 16.20 -1.39 13.67
CA LYS A 70 16.10 -2.71 14.29
C LYS A 70 14.78 -2.84 15.07
N GLY A 71 14.13 -4.00 14.96
CA GLY A 71 12.87 -4.31 15.64
C GLY A 71 11.61 -3.90 14.87
N ILE A 72 11.75 -3.29 13.69
CA ILE A 72 10.64 -3.03 12.79
C ILE A 72 10.42 -4.23 11.87
N SER A 73 9.21 -4.77 11.88
CA SER A 73 8.75 -5.79 10.93
C SER A 73 7.62 -5.21 10.10
N ILE A 74 7.79 -5.23 8.77
CA ILE A 74 6.70 -4.98 7.83
C ILE A 74 6.22 -6.36 7.38
N PRO A 75 4.92 -6.68 7.48
CA PRO A 75 4.37 -8.00 7.15
C PRO A 75 4.23 -8.21 5.62
N LEU A 76 5.13 -7.60 4.84
CA LEU A 76 5.23 -7.78 3.38
C LEU A 76 6.58 -8.43 3.07
N GLN A 77 6.64 -9.21 2.00
CA GLN A 77 7.93 -9.71 1.50
C GLN A 77 8.83 -8.55 1.07
N GLN A 78 10.16 -8.76 1.10
CA GLN A 78 11.14 -7.73 0.74
C GLN A 78 10.92 -7.12 -0.64
N ASN A 79 10.37 -7.89 -1.56
CA ASN A 79 9.83 -7.40 -2.82
C ASN A 79 8.39 -7.87 -2.93
N ASP A 80 7.47 -6.94 -3.14
CA ASP A 80 6.05 -7.27 -3.20
C ASP A 80 5.31 -6.31 -4.12
N THR A 81 4.19 -6.78 -4.66
CA THR A 81 3.31 -5.95 -5.47
C THR A 81 1.86 -6.27 -5.13
N GLY A 82 0.96 -5.36 -5.47
CA GLY A 82 -0.45 -5.58 -5.18
C GLY A 82 -1.33 -4.39 -5.49
N LYS A 83 -2.46 -4.31 -4.80
CA LYS A 83 -3.38 -3.18 -4.84
C LYS A 83 -3.37 -2.41 -3.53
N TRP A 84 -3.57 -1.11 -3.57
CA TRP A 84 -3.64 -0.24 -2.41
C TRP A 84 -4.83 0.71 -2.52
N TRP A 85 -5.32 1.18 -1.36
CA TRP A 85 -6.28 2.26 -1.26
C TRP A 85 -6.20 2.86 0.14
N VAL A 86 -6.72 4.07 0.32
CA VAL A 86 -6.80 4.71 1.64
C VAL A 86 -8.24 4.88 2.04
N LYS A 87 -8.52 4.63 3.32
CA LYS A 87 -9.78 4.99 3.95
C LYS A 87 -9.48 5.43 5.38
N ASP A 88 -9.95 6.62 5.72
CA ASP A 88 -9.67 7.29 7.00
C ASP A 88 -8.14 7.38 7.22
N ASN A 89 -7.65 7.05 8.41
CA ASN A 89 -6.23 7.02 8.76
C ASN A 89 -5.59 5.64 8.54
N ARG A 90 -6.03 4.91 7.51
CA ARG A 90 -5.50 3.58 7.19
C ARG A 90 -5.17 3.44 5.71
N LEU A 91 -3.99 2.88 5.45
CA LEU A 91 -3.57 2.40 4.14
C LEU A 91 -3.90 0.92 4.07
N PHE A 92 -4.81 0.55 3.17
CA PHE A 92 -5.18 -0.82 2.92
C PHE A 92 -4.36 -1.37 1.75
N TYR A 93 -4.12 -2.67 1.78
CA TYR A 93 -3.42 -3.35 0.71
C TYR A 93 -4.02 -4.74 0.44
N SER A 94 -3.87 -5.17 -0.81
CA SER A 94 -4.01 -6.56 -1.24
C SER A 94 -2.73 -6.95 -1.96
N SER A 95 -1.83 -7.59 -1.22
CA SER A 95 -0.54 -8.08 -1.68
C SER A 95 -0.68 -9.40 -2.43
N GLN A 96 0.15 -9.59 -3.46
CA GLN A 96 0.25 -10.84 -4.18
C GLN A 96 0.92 -11.94 -3.34
N SER A 97 1.86 -11.59 -2.46
CA SER A 97 2.68 -12.56 -1.72
C SER A 97 2.25 -12.76 -0.26
N SER A 98 1.60 -11.76 0.32
CA SER A 98 1.37 -11.62 1.78
C SER A 98 -0.12 -11.45 2.14
N GLY A 99 -1.02 -11.56 1.16
CA GLY A 99 -2.47 -11.46 1.37
C GLY A 99 -2.97 -10.03 1.56
N GLN A 100 -4.06 -9.85 2.29
CA GLN A 100 -4.71 -8.55 2.47
C GLN A 100 -4.56 -8.03 3.89
N GLY A 101 -4.52 -6.71 4.04
CA GLY A 101 -4.39 -6.09 5.35
C GLY A 101 -4.51 -4.58 5.30
N SER A 102 -4.12 -3.94 6.41
CA SER A 102 -4.01 -2.49 6.47
C SER A 102 -3.03 -2.03 7.54
N PHE A 103 -2.45 -0.86 7.32
CA PHE A 103 -1.53 -0.18 8.21
C PHE A 103 -2.14 1.12 8.72
N SER A 104 -1.73 1.57 9.91
CA SER A 104 -1.97 2.97 10.30
C SER A 104 -1.27 3.90 9.32
N PHE A 105 -1.92 5.00 8.96
CA PHE A 105 -1.47 5.91 7.93
C PHE A 105 -1.55 7.37 8.37
N GLN A 106 -0.49 8.13 8.10
CA GLN A 106 -0.43 9.56 8.34
C GLN A 106 0.31 10.28 7.20
N LYS A 107 -0.13 11.51 6.89
CA LYS A 107 0.59 12.46 6.04
C LYS A 107 1.27 13.47 6.96
N ILE A 108 2.60 13.60 6.89
CA ILE A 108 3.37 14.55 7.72
C ILE A 108 4.54 15.14 6.93
N ASN A 109 4.99 16.34 7.27
CA ASN A 109 6.21 16.91 6.71
C ASN A 109 7.43 16.48 7.54
N HIS A 110 8.58 16.32 6.90
CA HIS A 110 9.81 15.97 7.60
C HIS A 110 10.18 17.07 8.62
N PRO A 111 10.47 16.73 9.88
CA PRO A 111 10.61 17.71 10.96
C PRO A 111 11.82 18.64 10.82
N ARG A 112 12.81 18.25 10.00
CA ARG A 112 14.08 18.97 9.81
C ARG A 112 14.44 19.24 8.34
N LEU A 113 13.66 18.69 7.42
CA LEU A 113 13.87 18.86 5.98
C LEU A 113 12.67 19.64 5.50
N GLU A 114 12.85 20.95 5.46
CA GLU A 114 11.79 21.85 5.03
C GLU A 114 11.22 21.37 3.69
N ASN A 115 9.91 21.44 3.58
CA ASN A 115 9.16 21.10 2.38
C ASN A 115 9.32 19.65 1.87
N THR A 116 9.77 18.71 2.72
CA THR A 116 9.83 17.29 2.34
C THR A 116 8.59 16.57 2.87
N PRO A 117 7.56 16.33 2.03
CA PRO A 117 6.40 15.55 2.45
C PRO A 117 6.78 14.09 2.68
N MET A 118 6.17 13.48 3.69
CA MET A 118 6.33 12.08 4.04
C MET A 118 4.98 11.39 4.24
N ILE A 119 4.96 10.09 3.98
CA ILE A 119 3.92 9.21 4.49
C ILE A 119 4.49 8.41 5.66
N VAL A 120 3.67 8.21 6.70
CA VAL A 120 3.98 7.30 7.79
C VAL A 120 3.08 6.09 7.68
N VAL A 121 3.69 4.93 7.42
CA VAL A 121 3.00 3.65 7.28
C VAL A 121 3.42 2.77 8.45
N ASN A 122 2.46 2.44 9.32
CA ASN A 122 2.71 1.63 10.52
C ASN A 122 3.85 2.17 11.41
N GLY A 123 3.96 3.50 11.53
CA GLY A 123 5.01 4.17 12.31
C GLY A 123 6.35 4.35 11.59
N ILE A 124 6.46 3.91 10.34
CA ILE A 124 7.69 4.01 9.53
C ILE A 124 7.53 5.17 8.55
N SER A 125 8.51 6.06 8.53
CA SER A 125 8.47 7.26 7.68
C SER A 125 9.11 7.00 6.32
N PHE A 126 8.41 7.40 5.27
CA PHE A 126 8.86 7.37 3.89
C PHE A 126 8.71 8.77 3.30
N ALA A 127 9.82 9.38 2.91
CA ALA A 127 9.83 10.67 2.21
C ALA A 127 9.57 10.49 0.72
N THR A 128 9.01 11.51 0.09
CA THR A 128 8.88 11.55 -1.37
C THR A 128 10.25 11.41 -2.04
N ALA A 129 10.36 10.57 -3.07
CA ALA A 129 11.58 10.42 -3.87
C ALA A 129 11.66 11.46 -5.02
N THR A 130 10.56 12.15 -5.30
CA THR A 130 10.46 13.19 -6.32
C THR A 130 9.93 14.50 -5.72
N PRO A 131 10.22 15.66 -6.32
CA PRO A 131 9.69 16.94 -5.85
C PRO A 131 8.16 16.92 -5.76
N ARG A 132 7.63 17.43 -4.65
CA ARG A 132 6.21 17.40 -4.30
C ARG A 132 5.92 18.49 -3.28
N ASP A 133 4.72 19.06 -3.34
CA ASP A 133 4.30 20.05 -2.37
C ASP A 133 4.18 19.45 -0.95
N PRO A 134 4.50 20.23 0.10
CA PRO A 134 4.33 19.80 1.48
C PRO A 134 2.86 19.54 1.81
N TRP A 135 2.60 18.74 2.86
CA TRP A 135 1.24 18.52 3.39
C TRP A 135 0.73 19.70 4.21
#